data_AF-A0A543CG99-F1
#
_entry.id   AF-A0A543CG99-F1
#
_cell.length_a   1.000
_cell.length_b   1.000
_cell.length_c   1.000
_cell.angle_alpha   90.00
_cell.angle_beta   90.00
_cell.angle_gamma   90.00
#
_symmetry.space_group_name_H-M   'P 1'
#
loop_
_entity.id
_entity.type
_entity.pdbx_description
1 polymer ?
#
loop_
_entity_poly.entity_id
_entity_poly.type
_entity_poly.pdbx_seq_one_letter_code
_entity_poly.pdbx_strand_id
1 'polypeptide(L)'
;MSWDIGPELRALAALCKELNLAGVGSEMRDSLPGLAVRTSTPGVYVYVFISTTGQWFVWHTSVRQHPINDAAGAAQQIKAFLAESGHL
;
A
#
# COMPACT_ATOMS: atom_id res chain seq x y z
N MET A 1 -12.18 -6.40 -25.58
CA MET A 1 -12.12 -5.78 -24.23
C MET A 1 -10.76 -6.17 -23.65
N SER A 2 -9.76 -5.30 -23.73
CA SER A 2 -8.47 -5.55 -23.07
C SER A 2 -8.71 -5.34 -21.59
N TRP A 3 -8.48 -6.36 -20.76
CA TRP A 3 -8.39 -6.21 -19.31
C TRP A 3 -7.03 -5.58 -18.96
N ASP A 4 -6.67 -4.47 -19.62
CA ASP A 4 -5.50 -3.70 -19.24
C ASP A 4 -5.80 -3.07 -17.88
N ILE A 5 -5.57 -3.88 -16.86
CA ILE A 5 -5.40 -3.47 -15.49
C ILE A 5 -4.31 -2.41 -15.53
N GLY A 6 -4.69 -1.16 -15.27
CA GLY A 6 -3.79 -0.01 -15.36
C GLY A 6 -2.48 -0.24 -14.58
N PRO A 7 -1.36 0.36 -15.00
CA PRO A 7 -0.07 0.19 -14.33
C PRO A 7 -0.13 0.45 -12.81
N GLU A 8 -1.01 1.35 -12.37
CA GLU A 8 -1.30 1.64 -10.96
C GLU A 8 -1.86 0.43 -10.22
N LEU A 9 -2.84 -0.26 -10.81
CA LEU A 9 -3.48 -1.42 -10.20
C LEU A 9 -2.52 -2.61 -10.16
N ARG A 10 -1.63 -2.76 -11.15
CA ARG A 10 -0.51 -3.73 -11.08
C ARG A 10 0.47 -3.40 -9.96
N ALA A 11 0.82 -2.13 -9.77
CA ALA A 11 1.70 -1.70 -8.69
C ALA A 11 1.07 -1.97 -7.32
N LEU A 12 -0.22 -1.64 -7.14
CA LEU A 12 -0.96 -1.91 -5.90
C LEU A 12 -1.09 -3.41 -5.62
N ALA A 13 -1.32 -4.23 -6.64
CA ALA A 13 -1.36 -5.69 -6.49
C ALA A 13 0.01 -6.27 -6.10
N ALA A 14 1.11 -5.76 -6.67
CA ALA A 14 2.46 -6.12 -6.27
C ALA A 14 2.74 -5.74 -4.81
N LEU A 15 2.36 -4.53 -4.39
CA LEU A 15 2.50 -4.11 -3.00
C LEU A 15 1.68 -4.99 -2.04
N CYS A 16 0.44 -5.33 -2.40
CA CYS A 16 -0.40 -6.23 -1.62
C CYS A 16 0.28 -7.59 -1.39
N LYS A 17 0.89 -8.16 -2.43
CA LYS A 17 1.67 -9.40 -2.31
C LYS A 17 2.84 -9.25 -1.33
N GLU A 18 3.64 -8.20 -1.47
CA GLU A 18 4.83 -7.99 -0.62
C GLU A 18 4.46 -7.70 0.84
N LEU A 19 3.37 -6.97 1.10
CA LEU A 19 2.83 -6.78 2.45
C LEU A 19 2.42 -8.11 3.08
N ASN A 20 1.73 -8.98 2.33
CA ASN A 20 1.36 -10.30 2.82
C ASN A 20 2.60 -11.16 3.14
N LEU A 21 3.63 -11.13 2.29
CA LEU A 21 4.91 -11.81 2.56
C LEU A 21 5.60 -11.25 3.83
N ALA A 22 5.45 -9.96 4.11
CA ALA A 22 5.96 -9.32 5.31
C ALA A 22 5.11 -9.58 6.57
N GLY A 23 3.99 -10.31 6.45
CA GLY A 23 3.05 -10.59 7.54
C GLY A 23 2.07 -9.44 7.84
N VAL A 24 1.93 -8.48 6.92
CA VAL A 24 1.02 -7.34 7.04
C VAL A 24 -0.20 -7.57 6.17
N GLY A 25 -1.36 -7.72 6.80
CA GLY A 25 -2.62 -7.92 6.08
C GLY A 25 -3.03 -6.66 5.31
N SER A 26 -3.43 -6.83 4.04
CA SER A 26 -3.93 -5.73 3.22
C SER A 26 -5.01 -6.19 2.25
N GLU A 27 -5.87 -5.26 1.82
CA GLU A 27 -6.96 -5.52 0.88
C GLU A 27 -7.17 -4.33 -0.06
N MET A 28 -7.45 -4.60 -1.33
CA MET A 28 -7.96 -3.59 -2.26
C MET A 28 -9.45 -3.39 -1.98
N ARG A 29 -9.93 -2.14 -2.03
CA ARG A 29 -11.34 -1.81 -1.80
C ARG A 29 -11.94 -1.18 -3.06
N ASP A 30 -13.07 -1.70 -3.52
CA ASP A 30 -13.72 -1.24 -4.75
C ASP A 30 -14.14 0.24 -4.70
N SER A 31 -14.42 0.77 -3.51
CA SER A 31 -14.85 2.15 -3.31
C SER A 31 -13.71 3.16 -3.26
N LEU A 32 -12.46 2.73 -3.22
CA LEU A 32 -11.31 3.61 -3.01
C LEU A 32 -10.11 3.10 -3.83
N PRO A 33 -9.62 3.85 -4.83
CA PRO A 33 -8.51 3.40 -5.68
C PRO A 33 -7.18 3.44 -4.90
N GLY A 34 -6.96 2.41 -4.09
CA GLY A 34 -5.83 2.28 -3.18
C GLY A 34 -5.86 0.94 -2.43
N LEU A 35 -4.88 0.77 -1.56
CA LEU A 35 -4.71 -0.42 -0.74
C LEU A 35 -4.98 -0.07 0.73
N ALA A 36 -5.93 -0.77 1.35
CA ALA A 36 -6.21 -0.67 2.77
C ALA A 36 -5.31 -1.65 3.53
N VAL A 37 -4.38 -1.11 4.33
CA VAL A 37 -3.46 -1.88 5.16
C VAL A 37 -4.04 -1.99 6.57
N ARG A 38 -4.18 -3.22 7.07
CA ARG A 38 -4.76 -3.50 8.37
C ARG A 38 -3.81 -3.03 9.48
N THR A 39 -4.39 -2.46 10.52
CA THR A 39 -3.70 -2.17 11.78
C THR A 39 -4.13 -3.16 12.87
N SER A 40 -3.45 -3.15 14.00
CA SER A 40 -3.83 -3.87 15.21
C SER A 40 -5.17 -3.42 15.79
N THR A 41 -5.65 -2.22 15.42
CA THR A 41 -6.96 -1.71 15.83
C THR A 41 -8.04 -2.11 14.82
N PRO A 42 -9.04 -2.93 15.21
CA PRO A 42 -10.08 -3.38 14.29
C PRO A 42 -10.84 -2.21 13.65
N GLY A 43 -11.02 -2.26 12.33
CA GLY A 43 -11.71 -1.22 11.57
C GLY A 43 -10.88 0.03 11.26
N VAL A 44 -9.64 0.13 11.78
CA VAL A 44 -8.71 1.21 11.46
C VAL A 44 -7.68 0.72 10.44
N TYR A 45 -7.48 1.51 9.39
CA TYR A 45 -6.63 1.17 8.25
C TYR A 45 -5.67 2.31 7.94
N VAL A 46 -4.47 1.94 7.49
CA VAL A 46 -3.57 2.85 6.77
C VAL A 46 -3.83 2.67 5.30
N TYR A 47 -4.19 3.76 4.61
CA TYR A 47 -4.42 3.72 3.17
C TYR A 47 -3.15 4.07 2.41
N VAL A 48 -2.84 3.24 1.41
CA VAL A 48 -1.75 3.47 0.45
C VAL A 48 -2.36 3.81 -0.90
N PHE A 49 -1.88 4.88 -1.51
CA PHE A 49 -2.31 5.35 -2.82
C PHE A 49 -1.14 5.41 -3.80
N ILE A 50 -1.45 5.48 -5.09
CA ILE A 50 -0.49 5.91 -6.10
C ILE A 50 -0.58 7.44 -6.21
N SER A 51 0.58 8.12 -6.22
CA SER A 51 0.65 9.56 -6.40
C SER A 51 0.00 10.00 -7.72
N THR A 52 -0.38 11.28 -7.82
CA THR A 52 -0.92 11.85 -9.07
C THR A 52 0.05 11.77 -10.25
N THR A 53 1.36 11.67 -9.98
CA THR A 53 2.39 11.45 -11.00
C THR A 53 2.54 9.99 -11.42
N GLY A 54 1.88 9.04 -10.75
CA GLY A 54 1.98 7.61 -11.04
C GLY A 54 3.29 6.95 -10.60
N GLN A 55 4.16 7.67 -9.87
CA GLN A 55 5.54 7.21 -9.61
C GLN A 55 5.77 6.71 -8.18
N TRP A 56 4.86 7.01 -7.25
CA TRP A 56 5.08 6.78 -5.83
C TRP A 56 3.88 6.08 -5.18
N PHE A 57 4.16 5.08 -4.35
CA PHE A 57 3.27 4.69 -3.27
C PHE A 57 3.30 5.79 -2.20
N VAL A 58 2.15 6.20 -1.68
CA VAL A 58 2.03 7.26 -0.66
C VAL A 58 1.10 6.79 0.45
N TRP A 59 1.48 6.99 1.71
CA TRP A 59 0.64 6.69 2.88
C TRP A 59 0.78 7.73 3.98
N HIS A 60 -0.27 7.91 4.79
CA HIS A 60 -0.34 8.87 5.91
C HIS A 60 -0.23 10.36 5.51
N THR A 61 0.90 10.78 4.94
CA THR A 61 1.14 12.12 4.37
C THR A 61 2.04 12.01 3.12
N SER A 62 2.07 13.03 2.26
CA SER A 62 2.90 13.05 1.05
C SER A 62 4.42 12.93 1.30
N VAL A 63 4.86 13.06 2.56
CA VAL A 63 6.26 12.91 2.96
C VAL A 63 6.65 11.43 3.06
N ARG A 64 5.70 10.54 3.32
CA ARG A 64 5.93 9.09 3.36
C ARG A 64 5.53 8.50 2.01
N GLN A 65 6.53 8.41 1.15
CA GLN A 65 6.38 7.87 -0.20
C GLN A 65 7.53 6.93 -0.54
N HIS A 66 7.24 5.95 -1.41
CA HIS A 66 8.23 4.99 -1.90
C HIS A 66 8.02 4.71 -3.40
N PRO A 67 9.07 4.52 -4.21
CA PRO A 67 8.92 4.28 -5.64
C PRO A 67 8.03 3.07 -5.96
N ILE A 68 7.17 3.17 -6.98
CA ILE A 68 6.25 2.08 -7.35
C ILE A 68 6.95 0.84 -7.92
N ASN A 69 8.19 0.99 -8.40
CA ASN A 69 8.99 -0.10 -8.93
C ASN A 69 9.73 -0.90 -7.84
N ASP A 70 9.57 -0.54 -6.56
CA ASP A 70 10.13 -1.25 -5.41
C ASP A 70 9.05 -1.56 -4.36
N ALA A 71 8.13 -2.46 -4.72
CA ALA A 71 7.06 -2.90 -3.83
C ALA A 71 7.58 -3.57 -2.54
N ALA A 72 8.69 -4.30 -2.62
CA ALA A 72 9.28 -4.97 -1.47
C ALA A 72 9.83 -3.96 -0.45
N GLY A 73 10.58 -2.96 -0.91
CA GLY A 73 11.04 -1.86 -0.05
C GLY A 73 9.89 -1.05 0.55
N ALA A 74 8.84 -0.78 -0.23
CA ALA A 74 7.64 -0.11 0.26
C ALA A 74 6.96 -0.92 1.37
N ALA A 75 6.80 -2.24 1.20
CA ALA A 75 6.21 -3.10 2.22
C ALA A 75 7.00 -3.08 3.54
N GLN A 76 8.34 -3.09 3.47
CA GLN A 76 9.19 -2.97 4.66
C GLN A 76 9.02 -1.63 5.37
N GLN A 77 8.98 -0.51 4.62
CA GLN A 77 8.77 0.81 5.21
C GLN A 77 7.39 0.99 5.83
N ILE A 78 6.34 0.45 5.19
CA ILE A 78 4.98 0.46 5.74
C ILE A 78 4.94 -0.37 7.02
N LYS A 79 5.54 -1.56 7.03
CA LYS A 79 5.63 -2.40 8.25
C LYS A 79 6.34 -1.66 9.38
N ALA A 80 7.48 -1.03 9.10
CA ALA A 80 8.22 -0.23 10.07
C ALA A 80 7.36 0.94 10.60
N PHE A 81 6.68 1.67 9.71
CA PHE A 81 5.76 2.74 10.10
C PHE A 81 4.64 2.25 11.02
N LEU A 82 4.04 1.09 10.73
CA LEU A 82 3.00 0.53 11.59
C LEU A 82 3.56 0.17 12.97
N ALA A 83 4.76 -0.41 13.06
CA ALA A 83 5.42 -0.69 14.34
C ALA A 83 5.68 0.59 15.15
N GLU A 84 6.26 1.62 14.51
CA GLU A 84 6.58 2.90 15.13
C GLU A 84 5.33 3.64 15.63
N SER A 85 4.20 3.45 14.95
CA SER A 85 2.93 4.11 15.26
C SER A 85 2.05 3.33 16.24
N GLY A 86 2.51 2.16 16.74
CA GLY A 86 1.71 1.28 17.61
C GLY A 86 0.52 0.60 16.91
N HIS A 87 0.62 0.45 15.58
CA HIS A 87 -0.39 -0.15 14.71
C HIS A 87 -0.08 -1.61 14.32
N LEU A 88 1.00 -2.19 14.84
CA LEU A 88 1.27 -3.64 14.82
C LEU A 88 1.04 -4.25 16.21
#